data_AF-A0A0C9XLL5-F1
#
_entry.id   AF-A0A0C9XLL5-F1
#
_cell.length_a   1.000
_cell.length_b   1.000
_cell.length_c   1.000
_cell.angle_alpha   90.00
_cell.angle_beta   90.00
_cell.angle_gamma   90.00
#
_symmetry.space_group_name_H-M   'P 1'
#
loop_
_entity.id
_entity.type
_entity.pdbx_description
1 polymer ?
#
loop_
_entity_poly.entity_id
_entity_poly.type
_entity_poly.pdbx_seq_one_letter_code
_entity_poly.pdbx_strand_id
1 'polypeptide(L)'
;SEAGSIIAPTFQHFNFAIPDLGRTCSAWKRVIKQWEEVNPVTKHTLKDWLEEWYKGRSAMASKQIQRKTIFDEYVRLGQDENEFLRKYPAANNWYLTNKSIPKLLEAIRWNNSRTCSSKHGMAREHKSNSSQSSLPETKNETE
;
A
#
# COMPACT_ATOMS: atom_id res chain seq x y z
N SER A 1 -41.34 36.24 1.74
CA SER A 1 -40.19 35.44 2.25
C SER A 1 -40.21 34.09 1.56
N GLU A 2 -39.51 33.97 0.44
CA GLU A 2 -39.32 32.69 -0.24
C GLU A 2 -38.37 31.82 0.59
N ALA A 3 -38.88 30.68 1.04
CA ALA A 3 -38.06 29.65 1.66
C ALA A 3 -37.19 29.03 0.57
N GLY A 4 -35.91 29.40 0.54
CA GLY A 4 -34.91 28.75 -0.29
C GLY A 4 -34.86 27.26 0.05
N SER A 5 -35.46 26.43 -0.80
CA SER A 5 -35.29 24.99 -0.74
C SER A 5 -33.81 24.67 -0.91
N ILE A 6 -33.16 24.33 0.20
CA ILE A 6 -31.84 23.72 0.21
C ILE A 6 -32.03 22.37 -0.47
N ILE A 7 -31.72 22.31 -1.76
CA ILE A 7 -31.61 21.06 -2.50
C ILE A 7 -30.38 20.38 -1.91
N ALA A 8 -30.59 19.56 -0.87
CA ALA A 8 -29.60 18.59 -0.48
C ALA A 8 -29.34 17.73 -1.72
N PRO A 9 -28.07 17.60 -2.17
CA PRO A 9 -27.77 16.79 -3.34
C PRO A 9 -28.23 15.38 -3.03
N THR A 10 -29.30 14.96 -3.71
CA THR A 10 -29.75 13.57 -3.71
C THR A 10 -28.60 12.80 -4.34
N PHE A 11 -27.83 12.10 -3.51
CA PHE A 11 -26.72 11.26 -3.94
C PHE A 11 -27.28 10.26 -4.94
N GLN A 12 -27.14 10.57 -6.23
CA GLN A 12 -27.42 9.63 -7.29
C GLN A 12 -26.66 8.37 -6.92
N HIS A 13 -27.42 7.27 -6.75
CA HIS A 13 -26.84 5.99 -6.47
C HIS A 13 -26.11 5.55 -7.73
N PHE A 14 -24.90 6.04 -7.87
CA PHE A 14 -24.11 5.81 -9.04
C PHE A 14 -23.77 4.33 -9.07
N ASN A 15 -24.33 3.62 -10.05
CA ASN A 15 -24.04 2.21 -10.36
C ASN A 15 -22.70 2.07 -11.08
N PHE A 16 -21.69 2.89 -10.75
CA PHE A 16 -20.32 2.68 -11.21
C PHE A 16 -19.51 2.00 -10.13
N ALA A 17 -18.80 0.93 -10.53
CA ALA A 17 -17.89 0.20 -9.68
C ALA A 17 -16.50 0.24 -10.29
N ILE A 18 -15.47 0.31 -9.45
CA ILE A 18 -14.09 0.19 -9.91
C ILE A 18 -13.88 -1.27 -10.34
N PRO A 19 -13.57 -1.55 -11.63
CA PRO A 19 -13.47 -2.91 -12.12
C PRO A 19 -12.34 -3.67 -11.45
N ASP A 20 -12.54 -4.96 -11.19
CA ASP A 20 -11.52 -5.80 -10.58
C ASP A 20 -10.34 -6.02 -11.54
N LEU A 21 -9.14 -6.08 -10.96
CA LEU A 21 -7.90 -6.21 -11.72
C LEU A 21 -7.69 -7.63 -12.28
N GLY A 22 -8.47 -8.60 -11.78
CA GLY A 22 -8.31 -10.02 -12.09
C GLY A 22 -7.09 -10.64 -11.41
N ARG A 23 -6.85 -11.93 -11.67
CA ARG A 23 -5.78 -12.72 -11.04
C ARG A 23 -4.67 -13.05 -12.03
N THR A 24 -4.08 -12.01 -12.65
CA THR A 24 -3.07 -12.17 -13.70
C THR A 24 -1.72 -11.57 -13.28
N CYS A 25 -0.62 -12.11 -13.81
CA CYS A 25 0.75 -11.60 -13.66
C CYS A 25 1.00 -10.27 -14.42
N SER A 26 -0.06 -9.60 -14.89
CA SER A 26 0.02 -8.25 -15.46
C SER A 26 -1.14 -7.38 -14.97
N ALA A 27 -1.76 -7.76 -13.86
CA ALA A 27 -2.87 -7.02 -13.25
C ALA A 27 -2.46 -5.59 -12.88
N TRP A 28 -1.18 -5.35 -12.58
CA TRP A 28 -0.66 -4.01 -12.28
C TRP A 28 -0.70 -3.08 -13.51
N LYS A 29 -0.56 -3.60 -14.74
CA LYS A 29 -0.73 -2.78 -15.97
C LYS A 29 -2.17 -2.27 -16.10
N ARG A 30 -3.14 -3.08 -15.69
CA ARG A 30 -4.55 -2.67 -15.63
C ARG A 30 -4.78 -1.58 -14.60
N VAL A 31 -3.98 -1.53 -13.53
CA VAL A 31 -4.02 -0.40 -12.58
C VAL A 31 -3.63 0.88 -13.28
N ILE A 32 -2.50 0.89 -14.00
CA ILE A 32 -2.03 2.07 -14.74
C ILE A 32 -3.10 2.52 -15.73
N LYS A 33 -3.61 1.56 -16.52
CA LYS A 33 -4.71 1.80 -17.46
C LYS A 33 -5.95 2.41 -16.79
N GLN A 34 -6.43 1.83 -15.68
CA GLN A 34 -7.59 2.35 -14.94
C GLN A 34 -7.32 3.70 -14.28
N TRP A 35 -6.07 4.03 -13.98
CA TRP A 35 -5.69 5.28 -13.33
C TRP A 35 -5.63 6.44 -14.33
N GLU A 36 -5.13 6.17 -15.53
CA GLU A 36 -4.92 7.18 -16.58
C GLU A 36 -6.09 7.30 -17.56
N GLU A 37 -6.79 6.19 -17.85
CA GLU A 37 -7.89 6.23 -18.80
C GLU A 37 -9.15 6.87 -18.20
N VAL A 38 -9.77 7.72 -19.01
CA VAL A 38 -11.07 8.30 -18.71
C VAL A 38 -12.11 7.18 -18.72
N ASN A 39 -12.80 6.99 -17.60
CA ASN A 39 -13.88 6.01 -17.55
C ASN A 39 -15.04 6.50 -18.43
N PRO A 40 -15.54 5.68 -19.38
CA PRO A 40 -16.56 6.10 -20.33
C PRO A 40 -17.90 6.47 -19.66
N VAL A 41 -18.16 5.92 -18.47
CA VAL A 41 -19.37 6.16 -17.67
C VAL A 41 -19.25 7.46 -16.89
N THR A 42 -18.16 7.65 -16.14
CA THR A 42 -18.02 8.83 -15.28
C THR A 42 -17.46 10.03 -16.02
N LYS A 43 -16.85 9.86 -17.20
CA LYS A 43 -16.09 10.90 -17.93
C LYS A 43 -14.90 11.48 -17.14
N HIS A 44 -14.51 10.83 -16.05
CA HIS A 44 -13.36 11.21 -15.24
C HIS A 44 -12.36 10.05 -15.14
N THR A 45 -11.07 10.39 -15.05
CA THR A 45 -10.02 9.43 -14.69
C THR A 45 -10.12 9.10 -13.21
N LEU A 46 -9.59 7.96 -12.77
CA LEU A 46 -9.73 7.54 -11.36
C LEU A 46 -9.03 8.50 -10.37
N LYS A 47 -8.00 9.23 -10.81
CA LYS A 47 -7.34 10.28 -10.01
C LYS A 47 -8.21 11.52 -9.81
N ASP A 48 -9.15 11.79 -10.72
CA ASP A 48 -10.01 12.97 -10.71
C ASP A 48 -11.39 12.68 -10.08
N TRP A 49 -11.59 11.48 -9.52
CA TRP A 49 -12.85 11.14 -8.85
C TRP A 49 -13.01 11.96 -7.57
N LEU A 50 -14.19 12.56 -7.43
CA LEU A 50 -14.58 13.30 -6.23
C LEU A 50 -14.60 12.37 -5.01
N GLU A 51 -14.15 12.87 -3.85
CA GLU A 51 -14.11 12.09 -2.61
C GLU A 51 -15.48 11.50 -2.25
N GLU A 52 -16.52 12.30 -2.46
CA GLU A 52 -17.91 11.95 -2.20
C GLU A 52 -18.38 10.70 -2.95
N TRP A 53 -17.75 10.33 -4.06
CA TRP A 53 -18.14 9.17 -4.87
C TRP A 53 -17.71 7.84 -4.26
N TYR A 54 -16.75 7.86 -3.34
CA TYR A 54 -16.25 6.66 -2.66
C TYR A 54 -16.28 6.77 -1.13
N LYS A 55 -16.54 7.97 -0.58
CA LYS A 55 -16.76 8.18 0.85
C LYS A 55 -17.97 7.35 1.32
N GLY A 56 -17.78 6.58 2.38
CA GLY A 56 -18.80 5.62 2.88
C GLY A 56 -18.87 4.28 2.11
N ARG A 57 -18.19 4.14 0.96
CA ARG A 57 -18.06 2.88 0.22
C ARG A 57 -16.66 2.30 0.42
N SER A 58 -16.45 1.64 1.56
CA SER A 58 -15.13 1.12 2.00
C SER A 58 -14.40 0.28 0.94
N ALA A 59 -15.12 -0.54 0.17
CA ALA A 59 -14.55 -1.34 -0.91
C ALA A 59 -14.02 -0.48 -2.08
N MET A 60 -14.74 0.57 -2.48
CA MET A 60 -14.31 1.47 -3.55
C MET A 60 -13.13 2.33 -3.12
N ALA A 61 -13.20 2.88 -1.91
CA ALA A 61 -12.09 3.63 -1.32
C ALA A 61 -10.81 2.77 -1.26
N SER A 62 -10.94 1.53 -0.77
CA SER A 62 -9.81 0.58 -0.73
C SER A 62 -9.25 0.31 -2.13
N LYS A 63 -10.11 0.08 -3.11
CA LYS A 63 -9.70 -0.14 -4.51
C LYS A 63 -8.96 1.07 -5.09
N GLN A 64 -9.43 2.28 -4.84
CA GLN A 64 -8.78 3.52 -5.29
C GLN A 64 -7.40 3.68 -4.64
N ILE A 65 -7.29 3.53 -3.32
CA ILE A 65 -6.02 3.62 -2.58
C ILE A 65 -5.00 2.60 -3.09
N GLN A 66 -5.42 1.36 -3.36
CA GLN A 66 -4.54 0.35 -3.94
C GLN A 66 -3.97 0.78 -5.30
N ARG A 67 -4.85 1.32 -6.17
CA ARG A 67 -4.47 1.76 -7.50
C ARG A 67 -3.52 2.95 -7.45
N LYS A 68 -3.82 3.93 -6.59
CA LYS A 68 -2.96 5.07 -6.29
C LYS A 68 -1.57 4.62 -5.85
N THR A 69 -1.51 3.70 -4.88
CA THR A 69 -0.24 3.21 -4.32
C THR A 69 0.67 2.60 -5.39
N ILE A 70 0.11 1.76 -6.27
CA ILE A 70 0.87 1.11 -7.35
C ILE A 70 1.29 2.15 -8.40
N PHE A 71 0.39 3.07 -8.77
CA PHE A 71 0.68 4.11 -9.76
C PHE A 71 1.76 5.08 -9.27
N ASP A 72 1.65 5.59 -8.04
CA ASP A 72 2.63 6.50 -7.45
C ASP A 72 4.03 5.85 -7.41
N GLU A 73 4.09 4.56 -7.08
CA GLU A 73 5.35 3.81 -7.09
C GLU A 73 5.92 3.62 -8.50
N TYR A 74 5.07 3.34 -9.49
CA TYR A 74 5.46 3.27 -10.88
C TYR A 74 6.04 4.60 -11.38
N VAL A 75 5.39 5.72 -11.03
CA VAL A 75 5.90 7.07 -11.31
C VAL A 75 7.22 7.33 -10.58
N ARG A 76 7.35 6.90 -9.32
CA ARG A 76 8.60 7.03 -8.53
C ARG A 76 9.78 6.29 -9.16
N LEU A 77 9.52 5.22 -9.92
CA LEU A 77 10.51 4.46 -10.69
C LEU A 77 10.70 4.99 -12.12
N GLY A 78 10.22 6.19 -12.42
CA GLY A 78 10.41 6.84 -13.72
C GLY A 78 9.48 6.30 -14.81
N GLN A 79 8.38 5.65 -14.43
CA GLN A 79 7.44 5.01 -15.38
C GLN A 79 8.13 3.96 -16.27
N ASP A 80 9.24 3.37 -15.82
CA ASP A 80 9.93 2.31 -16.54
C ASP A 80 9.40 0.94 -16.07
N GLU A 81 8.79 0.20 -17.01
CA GLU A 81 8.28 -1.14 -16.74
C GLU A 81 9.39 -2.11 -16.33
N ASN A 82 10.56 -2.05 -16.97
CA ASN A 82 11.67 -2.95 -16.66
C ASN A 82 12.20 -2.69 -15.26
N GLU A 83 12.35 -1.41 -14.88
CA GLU A 83 12.77 -1.04 -13.54
C GLU A 83 11.73 -1.45 -12.49
N PHE A 84 10.45 -1.28 -12.80
CA PHE A 84 9.35 -1.71 -11.94
C PHE A 84 9.36 -3.23 -11.71
N LEU A 85 9.53 -4.02 -12.76
CA LEU A 85 9.58 -5.48 -12.68
C LEU A 85 10.85 -6.00 -12.01
N ARG A 86 11.99 -5.32 -12.24
CA ARG A 86 13.26 -5.63 -11.57
C ARG A 86 13.14 -5.44 -10.06
N LYS A 87 12.48 -4.35 -9.63
CA LYS A 87 12.26 -4.06 -8.21
C LYS A 87 11.16 -4.93 -7.60
N TYR A 88 10.13 -5.25 -8.37
CA TYR A 88 8.96 -6.00 -7.93
C TYR A 88 8.70 -7.24 -8.81
N PRO A 89 9.52 -8.29 -8.69
CA PRO A 89 9.36 -9.50 -9.51
C PRO A 89 8.03 -10.21 -9.27
N ALA A 90 7.43 -10.04 -8.09
CA ALA A 90 6.09 -10.55 -7.77
C ALA A 90 4.98 -9.99 -8.68
N ALA A 91 5.21 -8.84 -9.32
CA ALA A 91 4.27 -8.23 -10.25
C ALA A 91 4.10 -9.07 -11.52
N ASN A 92 5.13 -9.81 -11.95
CA ASN A 92 5.14 -10.65 -13.16
C ASN A 92 5.29 -12.16 -12.87
N ASN A 93 5.28 -12.56 -11.59
CA ASN A 93 5.43 -13.96 -11.23
C ASN A 93 4.12 -14.72 -11.45
N TRP A 94 4.11 -15.61 -12.44
CA TRP A 94 2.93 -16.40 -12.80
C TRP A 94 2.50 -17.39 -11.70
N TYR A 95 3.43 -17.93 -10.91
CA TYR A 95 3.12 -18.81 -9.77
C TYR A 95 2.37 -18.07 -8.65
N LEU A 96 2.43 -16.74 -8.61
CA LEU A 96 1.75 -15.90 -7.63
C LEU A 96 0.50 -15.22 -8.20
N THR A 97 -0.08 -15.71 -9.29
CA THR A 97 -1.20 -15.06 -10.03
C THR A 97 -2.36 -14.60 -9.15
N ASN A 98 -2.75 -15.40 -8.15
CA ASN A 98 -3.84 -15.06 -7.23
C ASN A 98 -3.45 -14.06 -6.13
N LYS A 99 -2.15 -13.83 -5.95
CA LYS A 99 -1.56 -13.02 -4.87
C LYS A 99 -0.69 -11.88 -5.39
N SER A 100 -0.60 -11.67 -6.71
CA SER A 100 0.33 -10.72 -7.35
C SER A 100 0.11 -9.29 -6.85
N ILE A 101 -1.14 -8.82 -6.85
CA ILE A 101 -1.48 -7.46 -6.36
C ILE A 101 -1.28 -7.31 -4.84
N PRO A 102 -1.81 -8.19 -3.97
CA PRO A 102 -1.54 -8.11 -2.54
C PRO A 102 -0.04 -8.16 -2.20
N LYS A 103 0.73 -9.05 -2.83
CA LYS A 103 2.18 -9.17 -2.62
C LYS A 103 2.94 -7.97 -3.14
N LEU A 104 2.53 -7.41 -4.27
CA LEU A 104 3.08 -6.17 -4.79
C LEU A 104 2.87 -5.02 -3.80
N LEU A 105 1.64 -4.83 -3.30
CA LEU A 105 1.34 -3.79 -2.32
C LEU A 105 2.13 -3.97 -1.01
N GLU A 106 2.28 -5.21 -0.54
CA GLU A 106 3.11 -5.55 0.62
C GLU A 106 4.58 -5.15 0.38
N ALA A 107 5.13 -5.49 -0.78
CA ALA A 107 6.51 -5.15 -1.15
C ALA A 107 6.71 -3.63 -1.27
N ILE A 108 5.75 -2.90 -1.85
CA ILE A 108 5.80 -1.43 -1.96
C ILE A 108 5.79 -0.81 -0.56
N ARG A 109 4.87 -1.24 0.31
CA ARG A 109 4.76 -0.73 1.69
C ARG A 109 6.04 -0.96 2.48
N TRP A 110 6.63 -2.16 2.36
CA TRP A 110 7.87 -2.50 3.04
C TRP A 110 9.07 -1.69 2.53
N ASN A 111 9.13 -1.44 1.22
CA ASN A 111 10.18 -0.60 0.64
C ASN A 111 10.05 0.86 1.12
N ASN A 112 8.82 1.38 1.17
CA ASN A 112 8.57 2.77 1.55
C ASN A 112 8.73 2.98 3.07
N SER A 113 8.36 2.01 3.91
CA SER A 113 8.58 2.08 5.36
C SER A 113 10.06 2.05 5.74
N ARG A 114 10.91 1.31 5.00
CA ARG A 114 12.37 1.36 5.18
C ARG A 114 13.00 2.70 4.81
N THR A 115 12.29 3.50 4.01
CA THR A 115 12.74 4.85 3.63
C THR A 115 12.31 5.89 4.69
N CYS A 116 11.34 5.55 5.55
CA CYS A 116 11.11 6.28 6.80
C CYS A 116 12.17 5.87 7.82
N SER A 117 13.36 6.47 7.72
CA SER A 117 14.34 6.46 8.81
C SER A 117 13.62 6.89 10.09
N SER A 118 13.64 6.02 11.10
CA SER A 118 13.05 6.30 12.41
C SER A 118 13.59 7.61 12.96
N LYS A 119 12.69 8.46 13.49
CA LYS A 119 13.05 9.68 14.26
C LYS A 119 13.89 9.36 15.49
N HIS A 120 13.89 8.09 15.92
CA HIS A 120 14.77 7.53 16.94
C HIS A 120 15.79 6.66 16.24
N GLY A 121 17.03 7.17 16.11
CA GLY A 121 18.12 6.51 15.41
C GLY A 121 18.34 5.06 15.85
N MET A 122 19.03 4.28 15.01
CA MET A 122 19.53 2.95 15.36
C MET A 122 20.11 2.98 16.78
N ALA A 123 19.56 2.14 17.66
CA ALA A 123 20.19 1.84 18.94
C ALA A 123 21.54 1.18 18.65
N ARG A 124 22.58 2.00 18.51
CA ARG A 124 23.96 1.55 18.53
C ARG A 124 24.30 1.20 19.97
N GLU A 125 24.84 0.00 20.10
CA GLU A 125 25.82 -0.38 21.13
C GLU A 125 25.28 -0.41 22.56
N HIS A 126 24.69 -1.54 22.95
CA HIS A 126 24.95 -2.05 24.29
C HIS A 126 26.41 -2.51 24.33
N LYS A 127 27.29 -1.58 24.74
CA LYS A 127 28.65 -1.90 25.20
C LYS A 127 28.54 -2.76 26.44
N SER A 128 28.73 -4.06 26.27
CA SER A 128 28.99 -4.98 27.38
C SER A 128 30.45 -4.83 27.82
N ASN A 129 30.73 -3.85 28.68
CA ASN A 129 31.93 -3.84 29.53
C ASN A 129 31.44 -4.12 30.96
N SER A 130 31.65 -5.33 31.47
CA SER A 130 32.83 -5.78 32.22
C SER A 130 32.95 -5.14 33.61
N SER A 131 32.79 -5.97 34.65
CA SER A 131 33.72 -6.15 35.79
C SER A 131 32.99 -6.96 36.89
N GLN A 132 33.40 -8.21 37.14
CA GLN A 132 34.15 -8.62 38.34
C GLN A 132 33.52 -8.17 39.67
N SER A 133 33.09 -9.13 40.51
CA SER A 133 33.91 -9.55 41.66
C SER A 133 33.29 -10.70 42.47
N SER A 134 34.21 -11.54 42.96
CA SER A 134 34.20 -12.27 44.25
C SER A 134 33.25 -13.46 44.48
N LEU A 135 33.90 -14.64 44.49
CA LEU A 135 33.73 -15.78 45.42
C LEU A 135 33.25 -15.37 46.84
N PRO A 136 32.59 -16.29 47.58
CA PRO A 136 33.37 -17.17 48.44
C PRO A 136 32.96 -18.65 48.42
N GLU A 137 33.95 -19.47 48.79
CA GLU A 137 33.82 -20.88 49.16
C GLU A 137 32.71 -21.11 50.19
N THR A 138 31.98 -22.22 50.05
CA THR A 138 31.68 -23.04 51.23
C THR A 138 31.56 -24.51 50.86
N LYS A 139 32.31 -25.29 51.62
CA LYS A 139 32.39 -26.74 51.74
C LYS A 139 31.00 -27.36 51.94
N ASN A 140 30.81 -28.62 51.57
CA ASN A 140 30.08 -29.63 52.36
C ASN A 140 30.36 -31.03 51.82
N GLU A 141 30.74 -31.92 52.74
CA GLU A 141 31.05 -33.34 52.61
C GLU A 141 29.79 -34.22 52.60
N THR A 142 29.99 -35.51 52.31
CA THR A 142 29.16 -36.69 52.68
C THR A 142 27.90 -36.89 51.83
N GLU A 143 27.63 -38.06 51.23
CA GLU A 143 27.88 -39.45 51.62
C GLU A 143 28.02 -40.35 50.36
#